data_AF-A0A3N5N1F2-F1
#
_entry.id   AF-A0A3N5N1F2-F1
#
_cell.length_a   1.000
_cell.length_b   1.000
_cell.length_c   1.000
_cell.angle_alpha   90.00
_cell.angle_beta   90.00
_cell.angle_gamma   90.00
#
_symmetry.space_group_name_H-M   'P 1'
#
loop_
_entity.id
_entity.type
_entity.pdbx_description
1 polymer ?
#
loop_
_entity_poly.entity_id
_entity_poly.type
_entity_poly.pdbx_seq_one_letter_code
_entity_poly.pdbx_strand_id
1 'polypeptide(L)'
;MNKTLLSKLYWIFWCATTIFTGILAGFMLSHSIMLGRFFSWYVESGHMDLLRQTYTTFRETSTPDPSKVYDIPLYLSFISGTIWTVLAFLLRRDRITALVAGLSTFWAGNIFMISDLDEAEAAVLSGLADDRMAQFFLSINVPIHTLFAVIYTGSLFLLLLVALKQHFRDGNV
;
A
#
# COMPACT_ATOMS: atom_id res chain seq x y z
N MET A 1 32.59 -0.02 2.49
CA MET A 1 31.77 0.27 1.29
C MET A 1 32.06 1.69 0.81
N ASN A 2 32.22 1.91 -0.50
CA ASN A 2 32.54 3.23 -1.06
C ASN A 2 31.40 4.24 -0.77
N LYS A 3 31.70 5.38 -0.15
CA LYS A 3 30.71 6.41 0.20
C LYS A 3 29.94 6.94 -1.03
N THR A 4 30.59 7.02 -2.18
CA THR A 4 29.97 7.44 -3.43
C THR A 4 28.96 6.41 -3.92
N LEU A 5 29.28 5.12 -3.80
CA LEU A 5 28.36 4.04 -4.15
C LEU A 5 27.13 4.03 -3.22
N LEU A 6 27.35 4.17 -1.91
CA LEU A 6 26.30 4.31 -0.91
C LEU A 6 25.32 5.45 -1.23
N SER A 7 25.86 6.62 -1.61
CA SER A 7 25.04 7.78 -1.97
C SER A 7 24.21 7.54 -3.25
N LYS A 8 24.80 6.90 -4.27
CA LYS A 8 24.06 6.54 -5.49
C LYS A 8 22.93 5.55 -5.19
N LEU A 9 23.21 4.50 -4.43
CA LEU A 9 22.20 3.52 -4.03
C LEU A 9 21.08 4.17 -3.21
N TYR A 10 21.43 5.09 -2.30
CA TYR A 10 20.45 5.83 -1.51
C TYR A 10 19.41 6.52 -2.40
N TRP A 11 19.86 7.23 -3.45
CA TRP A 11 18.95 7.92 -4.36
C TRP A 11 18.15 6.99 -5.27
N ILE A 12 18.76 5.88 -5.71
CA ILE A 12 18.05 4.87 -6.51
C ILE A 12 16.90 4.27 -5.69
N PHE A 13 17.18 3.84 -4.46
CA PHE A 13 16.17 3.22 -3.61
C PHE A 13 15.16 4.24 -3.07
N TRP A 14 15.57 5.50 -2.82
CA TRP A 14 14.63 6.59 -2.55
C TRP A 14 13.64 6.78 -3.70
N CYS A 15 14.13 6.84 -4.95
CA CYS A 15 13.31 7.04 -6.13
C CYS A 15 12.33 5.87 -6.31
N ALA A 16 12.83 4.63 -6.22
CA ALA A 16 11.98 3.43 -6.27
C ALA A 16 10.89 3.45 -5.19
N THR A 17 11.27 3.74 -3.92
CA THR A 17 10.33 3.84 -2.80
C THR A 17 9.26 4.90 -3.07
N THR A 18 9.66 6.06 -3.62
CA THR A 18 8.74 7.17 -3.95
C THR A 18 7.73 6.77 -5.03
N ILE A 19 8.19 6.11 -6.10
CA ILE A 19 7.32 5.63 -7.18
C ILE A 19 6.31 4.62 -6.64
N PHE A 20 6.77 3.59 -5.93
CA PHE A 20 5.87 2.54 -5.43
C PHE A 20 4.93 3.05 -4.33
N THR A 21 5.39 3.92 -3.43
CA THR A 21 4.52 4.59 -2.45
C THR A 21 3.45 5.43 -3.15
N GLY A 22 3.79 6.12 -4.24
CA GLY A 22 2.82 6.87 -5.04
C GLY A 22 1.76 6.00 -5.71
N ILE A 23 2.16 4.84 -6.25
CA ILE A 23 1.24 3.85 -6.81
C ILE A 23 0.28 3.33 -5.72
N LEU A 24 0.82 2.94 -4.55
CA LEU A 24 0.03 2.45 -3.43
C LEU A 24 -0.91 3.52 -2.86
N ALA A 25 -0.47 4.77 -2.80
CA ALA A 25 -1.34 5.89 -2.44
C ALA A 25 -2.52 6.02 -3.41
N GLY A 26 -2.27 5.93 -4.71
CA GLY A 26 -3.31 5.95 -5.74
C GLY A 26 -4.29 4.78 -5.61
N PHE A 27 -3.77 3.56 -5.39
CA PHE A 27 -4.59 2.36 -5.19
C PHE A 27 -5.52 2.51 -3.98
N MET A 28 -4.96 2.86 -2.82
CA MET A 28 -5.75 2.96 -1.58
C MET A 28 -6.73 4.13 -1.62
N LEU A 29 -6.36 5.25 -2.24
CA LEU A 29 -7.27 6.37 -2.43
C LEU A 29 -8.44 6.00 -3.36
N SER A 30 -8.16 5.36 -4.49
CA SER A 30 -9.19 4.85 -5.41
C SER A 30 -10.11 3.85 -4.71
N HIS A 31 -9.55 2.97 -3.88
CA HIS A 31 -10.35 2.01 -3.11
C HIS A 31 -11.23 2.69 -2.07
N SER A 32 -10.68 3.59 -1.27
CA SER A 32 -11.43 4.33 -0.24
C SER A 32 -12.58 5.16 -0.83
N ILE A 33 -12.36 5.78 -1.98
CA ILE A 33 -13.37 6.66 -2.60
C ILE A 33 -14.39 5.87 -3.42
N MET A 34 -13.98 4.81 -4.12
CA MET A 34 -14.81 4.17 -5.13
C MET A 34 -14.96 2.66 -4.91
N LEU A 35 -13.89 1.86 -5.05
CA LEU A 35 -14.03 0.39 -5.04
C LEU A 35 -14.58 -0.15 -3.73
N GLY A 36 -14.06 0.29 -2.59
CA GLY A 36 -14.51 -0.14 -1.28
C GLY A 36 -15.98 0.18 -1.04
N ARG A 37 -16.44 1.37 -1.45
CA ARG A 37 -17.86 1.77 -1.36
C ARG A 37 -18.74 0.98 -2.32
N PHE A 38 -18.25 0.73 -3.52
CA PHE A 38 -18.95 -0.12 -4.48
C PHE A 38 -19.15 -1.53 -3.92
N PHE A 39 -18.10 -2.16 -3.41
CA PHE A 39 -18.20 -3.48 -2.77
C PHE A 39 -19.12 -3.45 -1.56
N SER A 40 -19.02 -2.45 -0.69
CA SER A 40 -19.93 -2.32 0.46
C SER A 40 -21.40 -2.22 0.03
N TRP A 41 -21.73 -1.32 -0.92
CA TRP A 41 -23.07 -1.21 -1.48
C TRP A 41 -23.55 -2.52 -2.12
N TYR A 42 -22.64 -3.22 -2.81
CA TYR A 42 -22.94 -4.47 -3.51
C TYR A 42 -23.34 -5.58 -2.53
N VAL A 43 -22.59 -5.71 -1.44
CA VAL A 43 -22.86 -6.65 -0.34
C VAL A 43 -24.16 -6.26 0.37
N GLU A 44 -24.34 -4.99 0.72
CA GLU A 44 -25.56 -4.48 1.37
C GLU A 44 -26.82 -4.70 0.53
N SER A 45 -26.68 -4.69 -0.80
CA SER A 45 -27.78 -4.92 -1.73
C SER A 45 -28.09 -6.42 -1.94
N GLY A 46 -27.41 -7.34 -1.24
CA GLY A 46 -27.68 -8.77 -1.29
C GLY A 46 -27.15 -9.49 -2.53
N HIS A 47 -26.19 -8.90 -3.27
CA HIS A 47 -25.71 -9.45 -4.54
C HIS A 47 -24.48 -10.38 -4.40
N MET A 48 -24.28 -11.00 -3.25
CA MET A 48 -23.12 -11.87 -2.98
C MET A 48 -22.96 -13.03 -3.99
N ASP A 49 -24.07 -13.62 -4.43
CA ASP A 49 -24.05 -14.69 -5.44
C ASP A 49 -23.50 -14.20 -6.79
N LEU A 50 -23.74 -12.94 -7.15
CA LEU A 50 -23.24 -12.39 -8.41
C LEU A 50 -21.74 -12.07 -8.33
N LEU A 51 -21.21 -11.70 -7.15
CA LEU A 51 -19.76 -11.62 -6.90
C LEU A 51 -19.08 -12.97 -7.16
N ARG A 52 -19.68 -14.06 -6.64
CA ARG A 52 -19.20 -15.42 -6.86
C ARG A 52 -19.16 -15.81 -8.33
N GLN A 53 -20.21 -15.47 -9.07
CA GLN A 53 -20.34 -15.83 -10.49
C GLN A 53 -19.49 -14.97 -11.44
N THR A 54 -18.99 -13.82 -10.97
CA THR A 54 -18.26 -12.87 -11.83
C THR A 54 -16.84 -12.66 -11.34
N TYR A 55 -16.66 -11.93 -10.24
CA TYR A 55 -15.36 -11.53 -9.71
C TYR A 55 -14.52 -12.73 -9.25
N THR A 56 -15.12 -13.68 -8.53
CA THR A 56 -14.41 -14.89 -8.09
C THR A 56 -13.96 -15.74 -9.29
N THR A 57 -14.87 -15.98 -10.24
CA THR A 57 -14.52 -16.69 -11.49
C THR A 57 -13.43 -15.96 -12.27
N PHE A 58 -13.51 -14.64 -12.41
CA PHE A 58 -12.45 -13.84 -13.04
C PHE A 58 -11.10 -14.05 -12.35
N ARG A 59 -11.04 -13.98 -11.02
CA ARG A 59 -9.79 -14.20 -10.26
C ARG A 59 -9.23 -15.60 -10.45
N GLU A 60 -10.07 -16.63 -10.38
CA GLU A 60 -9.64 -18.04 -10.44
C GLU A 60 -9.22 -18.48 -11.84
N THR A 61 -9.84 -17.94 -12.89
CA THR A 61 -9.58 -18.35 -14.28
C THR A 61 -8.56 -17.50 -15.00
N SER A 62 -8.24 -16.30 -14.49
CA SER A 62 -7.27 -15.40 -15.12
C SER A 62 -5.84 -15.87 -14.90
N THR A 63 -5.02 -15.83 -15.96
CA THR A 63 -3.58 -16.12 -15.89
C THR A 63 -2.79 -14.96 -16.51
N PRO A 64 -1.92 -14.27 -15.75
CA PRO A 64 -1.62 -14.49 -14.33
C PRO A 64 -2.77 -14.06 -13.39
N ASP A 65 -2.78 -14.62 -12.17
CA ASP A 65 -3.73 -14.26 -11.10
C ASP A 65 -3.68 -12.74 -10.83
N PRO A 66 -4.78 -12.01 -11.09
CA PRO A 66 -4.82 -10.56 -10.94
C PRO A 66 -4.48 -10.09 -9.52
N SER A 67 -4.83 -10.87 -8.50
CA SER A 67 -4.55 -10.55 -7.09
C SER A 67 -3.04 -10.52 -6.84
N LYS A 68 -2.31 -11.50 -7.39
CA LYS A 68 -0.85 -11.56 -7.27
C LYS A 68 -0.17 -10.43 -8.04
N VAL A 69 -0.71 -10.03 -9.19
CA VAL A 69 -0.22 -8.88 -9.95
C VAL A 69 -0.43 -7.59 -9.16
N TYR A 70 -1.57 -7.47 -8.47
CA TYR A 70 -1.90 -6.31 -7.64
C TYR A 70 -0.95 -6.17 -6.42
N ASP A 71 -0.41 -7.27 -5.90
CA ASP A 71 0.54 -7.25 -4.78
C ASP A 71 1.97 -6.85 -5.18
N ILE A 72 2.31 -6.85 -6.48
CA ILE A 72 3.68 -6.55 -6.94
C ILE A 72 4.18 -5.19 -6.43
N PRO A 73 3.44 -4.07 -6.60
CA PRO A 73 3.87 -2.77 -6.06
C PRO A 73 4.05 -2.78 -4.54
N LEU A 74 3.27 -3.60 -3.81
CA LEU A 74 3.38 -3.73 -2.35
C LEU A 74 4.72 -4.36 -1.96
N TYR A 75 5.09 -5.49 -2.57
CA TYR A 75 6.38 -6.14 -2.31
C TYR A 75 7.56 -5.26 -2.75
N LEU A 76 7.45 -4.61 -3.91
CA LEU A 76 8.50 -3.72 -4.40
C LEU A 76 8.68 -2.49 -3.50
N SER A 77 7.59 -1.90 -3.00
CA SER A 77 7.61 -0.83 -2.00
C SER A 77 8.30 -1.29 -0.72
N PHE A 78 7.91 -2.46 -0.19
CA PHE A 78 8.49 -2.98 1.04
C PHE A 78 10.00 -3.24 0.93
N ILE A 79 10.44 -3.90 -0.16
CA ILE A 79 11.86 -4.19 -0.38
C ILE A 79 12.66 -2.90 -0.58
N SER A 80 12.20 -2.03 -1.49
CA SER A 80 12.93 -0.78 -1.81
C SER A 80 12.98 0.17 -0.61
N GLY A 81 11.88 0.31 0.12
CA GLY A 81 11.77 1.13 1.31
C GLY A 81 12.60 0.61 2.48
N THR A 82 12.69 -0.70 2.67
CA THR A 82 13.59 -1.32 3.67
C THR A 82 15.05 -1.03 3.35
N ILE A 83 15.47 -1.24 2.09
CA ILE A 83 16.85 -0.97 1.66
C ILE A 83 17.15 0.53 1.81
N TRP A 84 16.24 1.40 1.37
CA TRP A 84 16.40 2.84 1.53
C TRP A 84 16.55 3.24 3.00
N THR A 85 15.76 2.64 3.89
CA THR A 85 15.84 2.88 5.33
C THR A 85 17.19 2.48 5.90
N VAL A 86 17.71 1.30 5.55
CA VAL A 86 19.06 0.89 5.95
C VAL A 86 20.12 1.90 5.46
N LEU A 87 20.04 2.33 4.20
CA LEU A 87 20.96 3.30 3.61
C LEU A 87 20.87 4.67 4.31
N ALA A 88 19.67 5.13 4.65
CA ALA A 88 19.43 6.35 5.42
C ALA A 88 20.12 6.31 6.79
N PHE A 89 20.09 5.17 7.48
CA PHE A 89 20.78 4.99 8.75
C PHE A 89 22.31 4.92 8.58
N LEU A 90 22.81 4.16 7.59
CA LEU A 90 24.24 4.07 7.30
C LEU A 90 24.86 5.43 6.94
N LEU A 91 24.13 6.25 6.18
CA LEU A 91 24.53 7.61 5.80
C LEU A 91 24.17 8.68 6.84
N ARG A 92 23.49 8.30 7.94
CA ARG A 92 22.99 9.19 9.00
C ARG A 92 22.15 10.36 8.48
N ARG A 93 21.33 10.10 7.46
CA ARG A 93 20.54 11.09 6.70
C ARG A 93 19.07 10.68 6.67
N ASP A 94 18.16 11.64 6.87
CA ASP A 94 16.69 11.48 6.70
C ASP A 94 16.09 10.24 7.41
N ARG A 95 16.70 9.82 8.53
CA ARG A 95 16.38 8.58 9.26
C ARG A 95 14.92 8.48 9.72
N ILE A 96 14.35 9.59 10.21
CA ILE A 96 12.96 9.65 10.67
C ILE A 96 12.02 9.48 9.48
N THR A 97 12.26 10.22 8.40
CA THR A 97 11.48 10.06 7.16
C THR A 97 11.57 8.66 6.61
N ALA A 98 12.74 8.03 6.66
CA ALA A 98 12.91 6.67 6.21
C ALA A 98 12.16 5.65 7.08
N LEU A 99 12.18 5.81 8.40
CA LEU A 99 11.42 4.95 9.31
C LEU A 99 9.90 5.05 9.09
N VAL A 100 9.39 6.25 8.83
CA VAL A 100 7.95 6.47 8.63
C VAL A 100 7.54 6.12 7.20
N ALA A 101 8.09 6.83 6.22
CA ALA A 101 7.67 6.75 4.83
C ALA A 101 8.32 5.58 4.09
N GLY A 102 9.58 5.29 4.38
CA GLY A 102 10.30 4.15 3.80
C GLY A 102 9.77 2.81 4.28
N LEU A 103 9.20 2.73 5.49
CA LEU A 103 8.56 1.52 5.99
C LEU A 103 7.02 1.62 6.00
N SER A 104 6.43 2.52 5.20
CA SER A 104 4.98 2.72 5.14
C SER A 104 4.20 1.42 4.86
N THR A 105 4.70 0.59 3.94
CA THR A 105 4.13 -0.74 3.65
C THR A 105 4.24 -1.71 4.82
N PHE A 106 5.31 -1.66 5.61
CA PHE A 106 5.42 -2.45 6.83
C PHE A 106 4.34 -2.05 7.83
N TRP A 107 4.14 -0.76 8.05
CA TRP A 107 3.12 -0.25 8.98
C TRP A 107 1.70 -0.60 8.53
N ALA A 108 1.38 -0.35 7.26
CA ALA A 108 0.09 -0.71 6.68
C ALA A 108 -0.16 -2.22 6.73
N GLY A 109 0.84 -3.04 6.39
CA GLY A 109 0.76 -4.49 6.47
C GLY A 109 0.50 -5.01 7.89
N ASN A 110 1.16 -4.44 8.90
CA ASN A 110 0.88 -4.82 10.30
C ASN A 110 -0.57 -4.49 10.69
N ILE A 111 -1.07 -3.30 10.32
CA ILE A 111 -2.46 -2.92 10.59
C ILE A 111 -3.44 -3.86 9.87
N PHE A 112 -3.14 -4.23 8.62
CA PHE A 112 -3.97 -5.16 7.85
C PHE A 112 -4.05 -6.53 8.54
N MET A 113 -2.89 -7.10 8.91
CA MET A 113 -2.82 -8.42 9.55
C MET A 113 -3.52 -8.47 10.91
N ILE A 114 -3.44 -7.42 11.74
CA ILE A 114 -4.09 -7.40 13.06
C ILE A 114 -5.59 -7.06 12.98
N SER A 115 -6.08 -6.68 11.80
CA SER A 115 -7.46 -6.25 11.61
C SER A 115 -8.39 -7.36 11.14
N ASP A 116 -7.87 -8.55 10.83
CA ASP A 116 -8.62 -9.68 10.24
C ASP A 116 -9.42 -9.31 8.96
N LEU A 117 -9.09 -8.18 8.32
CA LEU A 117 -9.76 -7.73 7.10
C LEU A 117 -9.43 -8.64 5.92
N ASP A 118 -8.26 -9.27 5.90
CA ASP A 118 -7.84 -10.20 4.85
C ASP A 118 -8.78 -11.41 4.76
N GLU A 119 -9.13 -12.00 5.90
CA GLU A 119 -10.06 -13.12 5.98
C GLU A 119 -11.47 -12.70 5.54
N ALA A 120 -11.93 -11.55 6.04
CA ALA A 120 -13.25 -11.01 5.71
C ALA A 120 -13.38 -10.64 4.23
N GLU A 121 -12.37 -9.97 3.66
CA GLU A 121 -12.31 -9.59 2.27
C GLU A 121 -12.25 -10.83 1.36
N ALA A 122 -11.45 -11.84 1.71
CA ALA A 122 -11.39 -13.09 0.95
C ALA A 122 -12.75 -13.82 0.93
N ALA A 123 -13.44 -13.91 2.07
CA ALA A 123 -14.76 -14.53 2.15
C ALA A 123 -15.83 -13.75 1.39
N VAL A 124 -15.82 -12.41 1.48
CA VAL A 124 -16.78 -11.58 0.77
C VAL A 124 -16.55 -11.65 -0.73
N LEU A 125 -15.31 -11.50 -1.18
CA LEU A 125 -14.98 -11.50 -2.60
C LEU A 125 -15.05 -12.89 -3.26
N SER A 126 -15.14 -13.96 -2.47
CA SER A 126 -15.46 -15.32 -2.94
C SER A 126 -16.96 -15.62 -2.94
N GLY A 127 -17.79 -14.74 -2.36
CA GLY A 127 -19.21 -14.99 -2.16
C GLY A 127 -19.51 -16.09 -1.14
N LEU A 128 -18.59 -16.34 -0.22
CA LEU A 128 -18.69 -17.39 0.80
C LEU A 128 -18.82 -16.84 2.24
N ALA A 129 -18.83 -15.52 2.41
CA ALA A 129 -19.01 -14.88 3.71
C ALA A 129 -20.38 -15.21 4.31
N ASP A 130 -20.39 -15.54 5.60
CA ASP A 130 -21.61 -15.53 6.40
C ASP A 130 -22.01 -14.09 6.78
N ASP A 131 -23.19 -13.93 7.38
CA ASP A 131 -23.71 -12.62 7.79
C ASP A 131 -22.74 -11.88 8.71
N ARG A 132 -22.04 -12.59 9.59
CA ARG A 132 -21.10 -11.99 10.54
C ARG A 132 -19.88 -11.42 9.82
N MET A 133 -19.25 -12.19 8.93
CA MET A 133 -18.10 -11.76 8.15
C MET A 133 -18.47 -10.64 7.18
N ALA A 134 -19.66 -10.70 6.57
CA ALA A 134 -20.15 -9.65 5.70
C ALA A 134 -20.34 -8.33 6.47
N GLN A 135 -21.00 -8.37 7.64
CA GLN A 135 -21.16 -7.17 8.49
C GLN A 135 -19.81 -6.63 9.00
N PHE A 136 -18.89 -7.52 9.35
CA PHE A 136 -17.54 -7.12 9.75
C PHE A 136 -16.82 -6.40 8.60
N PHE A 137 -16.80 -6.99 7.40
CA PHE A 137 -16.25 -6.38 6.19
C PHE A 137 -16.85 -4.99 5.94
N LEU A 138 -18.18 -4.86 5.99
CA LEU A 138 -18.88 -3.58 5.80
C LEU A 138 -18.42 -2.52 6.81
N SER A 139 -18.20 -2.92 8.07
CA SER A 139 -17.81 -1.99 9.13
C SER A 139 -16.37 -1.48 8.99
N ILE A 140 -15.48 -2.25 8.36
CA ILE A 140 -14.03 -2.02 8.47
C ILE A 140 -13.32 -1.79 7.13
N ASN A 141 -13.86 -2.30 6.02
CA ASN A 141 -13.27 -2.22 4.68
C ASN A 141 -12.91 -0.78 4.29
N VAL A 142 -13.89 0.13 4.29
CA VAL A 142 -13.67 1.53 3.89
C VAL A 142 -12.79 2.28 4.91
N PRO A 143 -13.03 2.18 6.24
CA PRO A 143 -12.17 2.84 7.23
C PRO A 143 -10.69 2.44 7.13
N ILE A 144 -10.37 1.15 7.02
CA ILE A 144 -8.97 0.69 6.94
C ILE A 144 -8.30 1.14 5.65
N HIS A 145 -8.97 0.99 4.50
CA HIS A 145 -8.39 1.45 3.25
C HIS A 145 -8.23 2.98 3.21
N THR A 146 -9.10 3.73 3.89
CA THR A 146 -8.95 5.18 4.08
C THR A 146 -7.72 5.50 4.94
N LEU A 147 -7.51 4.76 6.03
CA LEU A 147 -6.30 4.89 6.85
C LEU A 147 -5.04 4.59 6.02
N PHE A 148 -5.05 3.54 5.20
CA PHE A 148 -3.92 3.23 4.30
C PHE A 148 -3.70 4.32 3.26
N ALA A 149 -4.76 4.89 2.69
CA ALA A 149 -4.65 6.03 1.80
C ALA A 149 -3.95 7.21 2.49
N VAL A 150 -4.34 7.55 3.73
CA VAL A 150 -3.69 8.61 4.52
C VAL A 150 -2.21 8.29 4.79
N ILE A 151 -1.90 7.05 5.20
CA ILE A 151 -0.52 6.62 5.47
C ILE A 151 0.35 6.76 4.21
N TYR A 152 -0.09 6.24 3.07
CA TYR A 152 0.68 6.27 1.84
C TYR A 152 0.77 7.68 1.23
N THR A 153 -0.31 8.47 1.25
CA THR A 153 -0.26 9.86 0.78
C THR A 153 0.64 10.73 1.67
N GLY A 154 0.55 10.58 3.00
CA GLY A 154 1.44 11.26 3.93
C GLY A 154 2.90 10.83 3.73
N SER A 155 3.15 9.55 3.51
CA SER A 155 4.48 9.00 3.24
C SER A 155 5.05 9.52 1.92
N LEU A 156 4.24 9.58 0.86
CA LEU A 156 4.62 10.17 -0.41
C LEU A 156 5.01 11.64 -0.24
N PHE A 157 4.21 12.41 0.47
CA PHE A 157 4.53 13.81 0.77
C PHE A 157 5.89 13.95 1.47
N LEU A 158 6.14 13.13 2.51
CA LEU A 158 7.43 13.12 3.20
C LEU A 158 8.60 12.73 2.28
N LEU A 159 8.40 11.77 1.37
CA LEU A 159 9.42 11.36 0.39
C LEU A 159 9.75 12.50 -0.57
N LEU A 160 8.75 13.24 -1.05
CA LEU A 160 8.96 14.41 -1.91
C LEU A 160 9.72 15.53 -1.18
N LEU A 161 9.49 15.71 0.12
CA LEU A 161 10.25 16.66 0.95
C LEU A 161 11.74 16.30 1.03
N VAL A 162 12.13 15.03 0.94
CA VAL A 162 13.56 14.62 0.92
C VAL A 162 14.27 15.19 -0.30
N ALA A 163 13.65 15.11 -1.48
CA ALA A 163 14.20 15.70 -2.71
C ALA A 163 14.24 17.23 -2.64
N LEU A 164 13.16 17.85 -2.15
CA LEU A 164 13.08 19.30 -2.03
C LEU A 164 14.16 19.85 -1.09
N LYS A 165 14.34 19.21 0.08
CA LYS A 165 15.41 19.53 1.03
C LYS A 165 16.80 19.38 0.42
N GLN A 166 17.02 18.36 -0.41
CA GLN A 166 18.29 18.20 -1.11
C GLN A 166 18.53 19.34 -2.10
N HIS A 167 17.53 19.68 -2.92
CA HIS A 167 17.64 20.75 -3.90
C HIS A 167 18.01 22.09 -3.25
N PHE A 168 17.35 22.45 -2.13
CA PHE A 168 17.70 23.66 -1.38
C PHE A 168 19.07 23.61 -0.73
N ARG A 169 19.61 22.43 -0.41
CA ARG A 169 20.96 22.30 0.12
C ARG A 169 22.02 22.48 -0.96
N ASP A 170 21.72 22.05 -2.19
CA ASP A 170 22.64 22.12 -3.32
C ASP A 170 22.59 23.49 -4.04
N GLY A 171 21.45 24.20 -3.98
CA GLY A 171 21.25 25.54 -4.57
C GLY A 171 21.66 26.73 -3.69
N ASN A 172 22.09 26.49 -2.45
CA ASN A 172 22.65 27.51 -1.55
C ASN A 172 24.20 27.46 -1.50
N VAL A 173 24.83 27.10 -2.63
CA VAL A 173 26.28 27.16 -2.86
C VAL A 173 26.59 28.24 -3.88
#